data_AF-A0AAX6S6W1-F1
#
_entry.id   AF-A0AAX6S6W1-F1
#
_cell.length_a   1.000
_cell.length_b   1.000
_cell.length_c   1.000
_cell.angle_alpha   90.00
_cell.angle_beta   90.00
_cell.angle_gamma   90.00
#
_symmetry.space_group_name_H-M   'P 1'
#
loop_
_entity.id
_entity.type
_entity.pdbx_description
1 polymer ?
#
loop_
_entity_poly.entity_id
_entity_poly.type
_entity_poly.pdbx_seq_one_letter_code
_entity_poly.pdbx_strand_id
1 'polypeptide(L)'
;MVVRTLSPFRNYVMEFEVGVEFEEDLRVVDGRKCQTIVTWEEEQLVCVQKGEVPNRGWRHWMEGDKLHLELTAKDAVCKQVFKKVR
;
A
#
# COMPACT_ATOMS: atom_id res chain seq x y z
N MET A 1 -2.19 -5.52 11.28
CA MET A 1 -1.19 -5.95 10.27
C MET A 1 -0.14 -4.87 10.13
N VAL A 2 1.12 -5.25 9.86
CA VAL A 2 2.24 -4.30 9.75
C VAL A 2 2.97 -4.56 8.44
N VAL A 3 3.12 -3.50 7.62
CA VAL A 3 3.89 -3.51 6.38
C VAL A 3 5.04 -2.52 6.53
N ARG A 4 6.27 -3.00 6.28
CA ARG A 4 7.49 -2.18 6.35
C ARG A 4 8.13 -2.15 4.98
N THR A 5 8.10 -0.97 4.34
CA THR A 5 8.84 -0.71 3.10
C THR A 5 10.18 -0.11 3.48
N LEU A 6 11.27 -0.84 3.24
CA LEU A 6 12.60 -0.49 3.69
C LEU A 6 13.51 -0.13 2.52
N SER A 7 14.30 0.94 2.68
CA SER A 7 15.35 1.32 1.74
C SER A 7 16.56 1.89 2.49
N PRO A 8 17.74 1.99 1.84
CA PRO A 8 18.91 2.59 2.48
C PRO A 8 18.73 4.06 2.90
N PHE A 9 17.81 4.79 2.27
CA PHE A 9 17.66 6.22 2.46
C PHE A 9 16.45 6.59 3.34
N ARG A 10 15.30 5.94 3.09
CA ARG A 10 14.05 6.27 3.77
C ARG A 10 13.13 5.06 3.87
N ASN A 11 12.53 4.88 5.04
CA ASN A 11 11.60 3.80 5.32
C ASN A 11 10.16 4.35 5.42
N TYR A 12 9.20 3.49 5.09
CA TYR A 12 7.78 3.73 5.30
C TYR A 12 7.19 2.54 6.06
N VAL A 13 6.50 2.82 7.17
CA VAL A 13 5.87 1.80 8.01
C VAL A 13 4.39 2.09 8.09
N MET A 14 3.59 1.09 7.79
CA MET A 14 2.14 1.15 7.80
C MET A 14 1.62 0.09 8.77
N GLU A 15 0.86 0.52 9.77
CA GLU A 15 0.22 -0.33 10.77
C GLU A 15 -1.27 -0.03 10.77
N PHE A 16 -2.08 -1.08 10.59
CA PHE A 16 -3.52 -0.96 10.38
C PHE A 16 -4.25 -2.24 10.73
N GLU A 17 -5.54 -2.14 10.98
CA GLU A 17 -6.44 -3.28 11.07
C GLU A 17 -7.21 -3.42 9.76
N VAL A 18 -7.35 -4.66 9.27
CA VAL A 18 -8.06 -4.91 8.00
C VAL A 18 -9.56 -4.66 8.21
N GLY A 19 -10.17 -3.89 7.32
CA GLY A 19 -11.58 -3.50 7.38
C GLY A 19 -11.86 -2.27 8.25
N VAL A 20 -10.84 -1.68 8.89
CA VAL A 20 -10.99 -0.48 9.74
C VAL A 20 -10.31 0.69 9.04
N GLU A 21 -11.05 1.80 8.87
CA GLU A 21 -10.50 3.04 8.30
C GLU A 21 -9.61 3.74 9.34
N PHE A 22 -8.48 4.30 8.89
CA PHE A 22 -7.51 4.98 9.73
C PHE A 22 -6.89 6.18 9.02
N GLU A 23 -6.37 7.13 9.79
CA GLU A 23 -5.59 8.24 9.24
C GLU A 23 -4.17 7.77 8.92
N GLU A 24 -3.82 7.74 7.64
CA GLU A 24 -2.49 7.37 7.14
C GLU A 24 -1.64 8.62 6.93
N ASP A 25 -0.48 8.66 7.58
CA ASP A 25 0.48 9.76 7.48
C ASP A 25 1.55 9.51 6.42
N LEU A 26 1.38 10.15 5.26
CA LEU A 26 2.24 10.02 4.08
C LEU A 26 3.20 11.22 3.94
N ARG A 27 3.45 11.98 5.02
CA ARG A 27 4.37 13.13 5.00
C ARG A 27 5.77 12.77 4.49
N VAL A 28 6.24 11.58 4.79
CA VAL A 28 7.57 11.08 4.37
C VAL A 28 7.63 10.66 2.90
N VAL A 29 6.49 10.47 2.25
CA VAL A 29 6.37 10.06 0.84
C VAL A 29 6.09 11.28 -0.03
N ASP A 30 4.95 11.95 0.17
CA ASP A 30 4.48 13.04 -0.69
C ASP A 30 3.92 14.24 0.08
N GLY A 31 4.09 14.29 1.41
CA GLY A 31 3.69 15.44 2.23
C GLY A 31 2.23 15.42 2.69
N ARG A 32 1.47 14.35 2.42
CA ARG A 32 0.01 14.31 2.61
C ARG A 32 -0.44 13.40 3.75
N LYS A 33 -1.74 13.48 4.06
CA LYS A 33 -2.48 12.52 4.86
C LYS A 33 -3.67 11.98 4.07
N CYS A 34 -4.04 10.73 4.33
CA CYS A 34 -5.19 10.08 3.71
C CYS A 34 -6.09 9.43 4.78
N GLN A 35 -7.38 9.31 4.49
CA GLN A 35 -8.24 8.36 5.17
C GLN A 35 -8.17 7.05 4.41
N THR A 36 -7.56 6.05 5.03
CA THR A 36 -7.13 4.83 4.36
C THR A 36 -7.86 3.64 4.94
N ILE A 37 -8.33 2.75 4.07
CA ILE A 37 -8.89 1.46 4.47
C ILE A 37 -8.23 0.37 3.64
N VAL A 38 -7.89 -0.73 4.30
CA VAL A 38 -7.35 -1.93 3.67
C VAL A 38 -8.32 -3.07 3.89
N THR A 39 -8.68 -3.79 2.82
CA THR A 39 -9.66 -4.87 2.84
C THR A 39 -9.13 -6.08 2.08
N TRP A 40 -9.74 -7.25 2.32
CA TRP A 40 -9.56 -8.42 1.47
C TRP A 40 -10.60 -8.40 0.35
N GLU A 41 -10.14 -8.46 -0.89
CA GLU A 41 -10.96 -8.76 -2.07
C GLU A 41 -10.43 -10.07 -2.65
N GLU A 42 -11.20 -11.15 -2.50
CA GLU A 42 -10.76 -12.51 -2.85
C GLU A 42 -9.42 -12.87 -2.16
N GLU A 43 -8.36 -13.15 -2.93
CA GLU A 43 -7.01 -13.46 -2.43
C GLU A 43 -6.07 -12.25 -2.45
N GLN A 44 -6.62 -11.04 -2.66
CA GLN A 44 -5.85 -9.80 -2.75
C GLN A 44 -6.12 -8.89 -1.56
N LEU A 45 -5.05 -8.25 -1.10
CA LEU A 45 -5.15 -7.17 -0.13
C LEU A 45 -5.26 -5.85 -0.90
N VAL A 46 -6.38 -5.15 -0.74
CA VAL A 46 -6.72 -3.94 -1.48
C VAL A 46 -6.81 -2.76 -0.55
N CYS A 47 -6.09 -1.70 -0.88
CA CYS A 47 -6.04 -0.46 -0.14
C CYS A 47 -6.57 0.70 -0.96
N VAL A 48 -7.45 1.49 -0.36
CA VAL A 48 -7.97 2.74 -0.90
C VAL A 48 -7.53 3.89 0.00
N GLN A 49 -6.84 4.87 -0.57
CA GLN A 49 -6.30 6.03 0.14
C GLN A 49 -7.11 7.27 -0.25
N LYS A 50 -8.19 7.57 0.49
CA LYS A 50 -9.05 8.72 0.20
C LYS A 50 -8.36 10.02 0.63
N GLY A 51 -8.30 10.99 -0.28
CA GLY A 51 -7.71 12.29 0.00
C GLY A 51 -7.67 13.17 -1.25
N GLU A 52 -6.70 14.08 -1.31
CA GLU A 52 -6.55 15.06 -2.41
C GLU A 52 -6.33 14.41 -3.79
N VAL A 53 -5.70 13.24 -3.83
CA VAL A 53 -5.33 12.56 -5.08
C VAL A 53 -6.41 11.52 -5.43
N PRO A 54 -7.10 11.65 -6.58
CA PRO A 54 -8.10 10.66 -7.00
C PRO A 54 -7.44 9.34 -7.40
N ASN A 55 -8.21 8.25 -7.34
CA ASN A 55 -7.75 6.89 -7.68
C ASN A 55 -6.42 6.51 -7.02
N ARG A 56 -6.24 6.89 -5.75
CA ARG A 56 -5.05 6.58 -4.98
C ARG A 56 -5.28 5.31 -4.16
N GLY A 57 -4.39 4.34 -4.32
CA GLY A 57 -4.48 3.07 -3.61
C GLY A 57 -3.47 2.05 -4.13
N TRP A 58 -3.55 0.85 -3.58
CA TRP A 58 -2.69 -0.25 -4.00
C TRP A 58 -3.33 -1.61 -3.82
N ARG A 59 -2.81 -2.60 -4.55
CA ARG A 59 -3.20 -4.01 -4.46
C ARG A 59 -1.97 -4.88 -4.24
N HIS A 60 -2.05 -5.77 -3.26
CA HIS A 60 -1.06 -6.80 -2.97
C HIS A 60 -1.65 -8.18 -3.22
N TRP A 61 -0.89 -9.05 -3.87
CA TRP A 61 -1.24 -10.47 -4.02
C TRP A 61 0.02 -11.33 -4.09
N MET A 62 -0.16 -12.63 -3.85
CA MET A 62 0.91 -13.61 -3.91
C MET A 62 0.81 -14.45 -5.19
N GLU A 63 1.94 -14.69 -5.83
CA GLU A 63 2.09 -15.68 -6.91
C GLU A 63 3.29 -16.57 -6.59
N GLY A 64 3.04 -17.72 -5.97
CA GLY A 64 4.09 -18.60 -5.47
C GLY A 64 4.93 -17.92 -4.38
N ASP A 65 6.23 -17.72 -4.65
CA ASP A 65 7.17 -17.04 -3.75
C ASP A 65 7.33 -15.55 -4.02
N LYS A 66 6.49 -14.98 -4.90
CA LYS A 66 6.52 -13.56 -5.28
C LYS A 66 5.37 -12.80 -4.62
N LEU A 67 5.72 -11.67 -4.01
CA LEU A 67 4.77 -10.64 -3.59
C LEU A 67 4.67 -9.61 -4.71
N HIS A 68 3.48 -9.48 -5.28
CA HIS A 68 3.16 -8.47 -6.27
C HIS A 68 2.54 -7.25 -5.60
N LEU A 69 2.85 -6.07 -6.12
CA LEU A 69 2.30 -4.79 -5.71
C LEU A 69 1.94 -3.97 -6.94
N GLU A 70 0.68 -3.54 -7.03
CA GLU A 70 0.23 -2.53 -7.99
C GLU A 70 -0.17 -1.27 -7.23
N LEU A 71 0.46 -0.14 -7.55
CA LEU A 71 0.19 1.18 -6.98
C LEU A 71 -0.52 2.03 -8.03
N THR A 72 -1.56 2.74 -7.61
CA THR A 72 -2.38 3.61 -8.47
C THR A 72 -2.43 5.02 -7.90
N ALA A 73 -2.39 6.02 -8.78
CA ALA A 73 -2.67 7.41 -8.46
C ALA A 73 -3.09 8.14 -9.75
N LYS A 74 -4.28 8.73 -9.76
CA LYS A 74 -4.89 9.33 -10.96
C LYS A 74 -5.04 8.29 -12.09
N ASP A 75 -4.28 8.46 -13.15
CA ASP A 75 -4.17 7.63 -14.35
C ASP A 75 -2.87 6.79 -14.36
N ALA A 76 -1.97 7.03 -13.41
CA ALA A 76 -0.69 6.33 -13.33
C ALA A 76 -0.82 4.98 -12.60
N VAL A 77 -0.09 3.99 -13.12
CA VAL A 77 0.03 2.64 -12.54
C VAL A 77 1.51 2.27 -12.42
N CYS A 78 1.93 1.84 -11.22
CA CYS A 78 3.27 1.32 -10.95
C CYS A 78 3.16 -0.13 -10.49
N LYS A 79 4.04 -1.01 -11.00
CA LYS A 79 4.07 -2.43 -10.66
C LYS A 79 5.42 -2.81 -10.08
N GLN A 80 5.41 -3.48 -8.93
CA GLN A 80 6.59 -4.00 -8.26
C GLN A 80 6.39 -5.49 -7.95
N VAL A 81 7.49 -6.25 -7.99
CA VAL A 81 7.51 -7.67 -7.66
C VAL A 81 8.68 -7.93 -6.73
N PHE A 82 8.40 -8.51 -5.57
CA PHE A 82 9.38 -8.86 -4.56
C PHE A 82 9.44 -10.37 -4.42
N LYS A 83 10.64 -10.93 -4.26
CA LYS A 83 10.82 -12.35 -3.99
C LYS A 83 10.96 -12.57 -2.49
N LYS A 84 10.23 -13.54 -1.94
CA LYS A 84 10.41 -13.96 -0.55
C LYS A 84 11.82 -14.51 -0.37
N VAL A 85 12.61 -13.81 0.43
CA VAL A 85 13.93 -14.26 0.88
C VAL A 85 13.81 -15.03 2.19
N ARG A 86 14.76 -15.94 2.45
CA ARG A 86 14.80 -16.74 3.69
C ARG A 86 15.34 -15.94 4.85
#